data_AF-A0A940ERP5-F1
#
_entry.id   AF-A0A940ERP5-F1
#
_cell.length_a   1.000
_cell.length_b   1.000
_cell.length_c   1.000
_cell.angle_alpha   90.00
_cell.angle_beta   90.00
_cell.angle_gamma   90.00
#
_symmetry.space_group_name_H-M   'P 1'
#
loop_
_entity.id
_entity.type
_entity.pdbx_description
1 polymer ?
#
loop_
_entity_poly.entity_id
_entity_poly.type
_entity_poly.pdbx_seq_one_letter_code
_entity_poly.pdbx_strand_id
1 'polypeptide(L)'
;MSEKPSWMQDEEKRADELANSPQTTNAAAPRLVKVTREPPRRQKPFYLSEPYIKTFEQLCFDQKNTPGGKKSTHLGEEALNLLFEKYGYKLKQQ
;
A
#
# COMPACT_ATOMS: atom_id res chain seq x y z
N MET A 1 1.88 -5.90 59.45
CA MET A 1 1.62 -4.77 58.54
C MET A 1 2.74 -4.79 57.51
N SER A 2 2.46 -5.16 56.26
CA SER A 2 3.49 -5.17 55.21
C SER A 2 3.68 -3.73 54.73
N GLU A 3 4.65 -3.04 55.31
CA GLU A 3 5.04 -1.69 54.86
C GLU A 3 5.84 -1.83 53.58
N LYS A 4 5.14 -1.89 52.44
CA LYS A 4 5.78 -1.77 51.14
C LYS A 4 6.58 -0.46 51.12
N PRO A 5 7.85 -0.48 50.68
CA PRO A 5 8.67 0.73 50.53
C PRO A 5 7.95 1.80 49.70
N SER A 6 8.19 3.08 49.98
CA SER A 6 7.47 4.19 49.30
C SER A 6 7.59 4.12 47.78
N TRP A 7 8.76 3.73 47.26
CA TRP A 7 9.00 3.59 45.82
C TRP A 7 8.07 2.57 45.15
N MET A 8 7.67 1.52 45.88
CA MET A 8 6.77 0.48 45.38
C MET A 8 5.33 1.00 45.33
N GLN A 9 4.95 1.84 46.29
CA GLN A 9 3.64 2.50 46.29
C GLN A 9 3.55 3.57 45.20
N ASP A 10 4.65 4.29 44.95
CA ASP A 10 4.74 5.29 43.89
C ASP A 10 4.72 4.64 42.49
N GLU A 11 5.32 3.46 42.35
CA GLU A 11 5.25 2.68 41.11
C GLU A 11 3.86 2.10 40.87
N GLU A 12 3.20 1.57 41.91
CA GLU A 12 1.80 1.08 41.84
C GLU A 12 0.85 2.20 41.39
N LYS A 13 0.97 3.40 41.97
CA LYS A 13 0.17 4.57 41.55
C LYS A 13 0.42 4.96 40.10
N ARG A 14 1.69 4.97 39.66
CA ARG A 14 2.04 5.30 38.27
C ARG A 14 1.47 4.28 37.29
N ALA A 15 1.47 2.99 37.65
CA ALA A 15 0.89 1.94 36.84
C ALA A 15 -0.63 2.08 36.73
N ASP A 16 -1.32 2.39 37.84
CA ASP A 16 -2.76 2.63 37.87
C ASP A 16 -3.15 3.87 37.04
N GLU A 17 -2.38 4.95 37.11
CA GLU A 17 -2.58 6.17 36.30
C GLU A 17 -2.41 5.91 34.81
N LEU A 18 -1.46 5.05 34.41
CA LEU A 18 -1.24 4.66 33.02
C LEU A 18 -2.31 3.70 32.50
N ALA A 19 -2.79 2.76 33.33
CA ALA A 19 -3.85 1.82 32.95
C ALA A 19 -5.18 2.53 32.68
N ASN A 20 -5.45 3.63 33.41
CA ASN A 20 -6.68 4.43 33.27
C ASN A 20 -6.58 5.52 32.19
N SER A 21 -5.42 5.66 31.53
CA SER A 21 -5.20 6.65 30.49
C SER A 21 -5.15 6.00 29.10
N PRO A 22 -5.83 6.57 28.08
CA PRO A 22 -5.67 6.12 26.69
C PRO A 22 -4.31 6.52 26.07
N GLN A 23 -3.43 7.18 26.84
CA GLN A 23 -2.13 7.67 26.40
C GLN A 23 -1.04 6.60 26.63
N THR A 24 -0.36 6.20 25.56
CA THR A 24 0.89 5.42 25.66
C THR A 24 2.05 6.33 26.09
N THR A 25 2.89 5.89 27.02
CA THR A 25 4.06 6.61 27.56
C THR A 25 5.05 7.10 26.49
N ASN A 26 5.07 6.47 25.31
CA ASN A 26 5.88 6.89 24.18
C ASN A 26 5.01 7.32 22.99
N ALA A 27 4.57 8.57 22.98
CA ALA A 27 3.84 9.16 21.85
C ALA A 27 4.67 9.21 20.56
N ALA A 28 6.01 9.15 20.65
CA ALA A 28 6.93 9.14 19.51
C ALA A 28 7.20 7.73 18.96
N ALA A 29 6.64 6.68 19.56
CA ALA A 29 6.80 5.33 19.05
C ALA A 29 6.08 5.17 17.68
N PRO A 30 6.75 4.65 16.64
CA PRO A 30 6.11 4.40 15.36
C PRO A 30 4.99 3.38 15.53
N ARG A 31 3.77 3.80 15.19
CA ARG A 31 2.58 2.95 15.24
C ARG A 31 2.51 2.07 14.00
N LEU A 32 1.96 0.88 14.14
CA LEU A 32 1.64 0.00 13.02
C LEU A 32 0.54 0.63 12.16
N VAL A 33 0.93 1.30 11.07
CA VAL A 33 0.00 1.87 10.10
C VAL A 33 -0.35 0.80 9.07
N LYS A 34 -1.64 0.54 8.87
CA LYS A 34 -2.11 -0.28 7.74
C LYS A 34 -1.89 0.52 6.46
N VAL A 35 -0.87 0.16 5.70
CA VAL A 35 -0.59 0.78 4.40
C VAL A 35 -1.42 0.09 3.33
N THR A 36 -2.30 0.82 2.66
CA THR A 36 -2.94 0.37 1.43
C THR A 36 -1.88 0.32 0.33
N ARG A 37 -1.52 -0.88 -0.12
CA ARG A 37 -0.56 -1.10 -1.20
C ARG A 37 -1.28 -1.43 -2.50
N GLU A 38 -0.67 -1.09 -3.63
CA GLU A 38 -1.12 -1.57 -4.93
C GLU A 38 -1.13 -3.12 -4.95
N PRO A 39 -2.07 -3.75 -5.66
CA PRO A 39 -2.16 -5.20 -5.75
C PRO A 39 -0.87 -5.79 -6.35
N PRO A 40 -0.49 -7.01 -5.93
CA PRO A 40 0.71 -7.67 -6.43
C PRO A 40 0.57 -7.98 -7.93
N ARG A 41 1.55 -7.54 -8.73
CA ARG A 41 1.60 -7.80 -10.18
C ARG A 41 2.52 -8.98 -10.49
N ARG A 42 2.20 -9.72 -11.56
CA ARG A 42 3.04 -10.80 -12.10
C ARG A 42 3.39 -10.51 -13.56
N GLN A 43 4.58 -10.93 -14.00
CA GLN A 43 4.98 -10.80 -15.39
C GLN A 43 4.26 -11.84 -16.25
N LYS A 44 3.67 -11.39 -17.36
CA LYS A 44 3.12 -12.26 -18.41
C LYS A 44 3.80 -11.90 -19.74
N PRO A 45 4.69 -12.76 -20.28
CA PRO A 45 5.35 -12.47 -21.54
C PRO A 45 4.38 -12.60 -22.71
N PHE A 46 4.40 -11.64 -23.62
CA PHE A 46 3.68 -11.66 -24.89
C PHE A 46 4.66 -11.60 -26.05
N TYR A 47 4.37 -12.33 -27.12
CA TYR A 47 5.04 -12.14 -28.40
C TYR A 47 4.30 -11.05 -29.17
N LEU A 48 5.01 -9.96 -29.50
CA LEU A 48 4.48 -8.81 -30.21
C LEU A 48 5.40 -8.51 -31.41
N SER A 49 4.83 -7.96 -32.48
CA SER A 49 5.65 -7.47 -33.60
C SER A 49 6.33 -6.14 -33.23
N GLU A 50 7.49 -5.90 -33.83
CA GLU A 50 8.33 -4.73 -33.55
C GLU A 50 7.60 -3.37 -33.65
N PRO A 51 6.69 -3.13 -34.62
CA PRO A 51 5.94 -1.87 -34.66
C PRO A 51 5.04 -1.65 -33.44
N TYR A 52 4.40 -2.71 -32.93
CA TYR A 52 3.57 -2.59 -31.72
C TYR A 52 4.43 -2.31 -30.48
N ILE A 53 5.62 -2.92 -30.41
CA ILE A 53 6.56 -2.67 -29.31
C ILE A 53 6.98 -1.20 -29.33
N LYS A 54 7.47 -0.71 -30.47
CA LYS A 54 7.94 0.68 -30.62
C LYS A 54 6.87 1.71 -30.31
N THR A 55 5.65 1.51 -30.83
CA THR A 55 4.53 2.44 -30.58
C THR A 55 4.08 2.42 -29.13
N PHE A 56 4.08 1.26 -28.47
CA PHE A 56 3.76 1.16 -27.04
C PHE A 56 4.84 1.78 -26.15
N GLU A 57 6.11 1.62 -26.49
CA GLU A 57 7.22 2.27 -25.78
C GLU A 57 7.14 3.79 -25.89
N GLN A 58 6.81 4.31 -27.07
CA GLN A 58 6.57 5.74 -27.28
C GLN A 58 5.40 6.25 -26.43
N LEU A 59 4.28 5.53 -26.40
CA LEU A 59 3.15 5.86 -25.53
C LEU A 59 3.56 5.91 -24.05
N CYS A 60 4.34 4.93 -23.59
CA CYS A 60 4.84 4.88 -22.22
C CYS A 60 5.76 6.07 -21.91
N PHE A 61 6.59 6.47 -22.87
CA PHE A 61 7.47 7.64 -22.74
C PHE A 61 6.67 8.93 -22.63
N ASP A 62 5.68 9.14 -23.49
CA ASP A 62 4.83 10.33 -23.49
C ASP A 62 4.04 10.45 -22.18
N GLN A 63 3.49 9.34 -21.69
CA GLN A 63 2.81 9.28 -20.40
C GLN A 63 3.75 9.56 -19.23
N LYS A 64 5.00 9.06 -19.26
CA LYS A 64 5.98 9.34 -18.20
C LYS A 64 6.31 10.83 -18.07
N ASN A 65 6.31 11.57 -19.18
CA ASN A 65 6.61 13.00 -19.20
C ASN A 65 5.39 13.88 -18.86
N THR A 66 4.20 13.29 -18.79
CA THR A 66 2.96 14.00 -18.48
C THR A 66 2.71 14.02 -16.96
N PRO A 67 2.38 15.19 -16.35
CA PRO A 67 2.02 15.24 -14.93
C PRO A 67 0.74 14.43 -14.67
N GLY A 68 0.83 13.44 -13.77
CA GLY A 68 -0.26 12.49 -13.51
C GLY A 68 -0.39 11.37 -14.54
N GLY A 69 0.59 11.20 -15.43
CA GLY A 69 0.59 10.14 -16.42
C GLY A 69 0.66 8.74 -15.83
N LYS A 70 0.13 7.77 -16.58
CA LYS A 70 0.05 6.36 -16.13
C LYS A 70 1.38 5.64 -16.32
N LYS A 71 1.72 4.77 -15.37
CA LYS A 71 2.86 3.85 -15.52
C LYS A 71 2.56 2.82 -16.62
N SER A 72 3.62 2.31 -17.26
CA SER A 72 3.52 1.25 -18.28
C SER A 72 2.66 0.05 -17.86
N THR A 73 2.75 -0.35 -16.58
CA THR A 73 1.92 -1.43 -16.02
C THR A 73 0.43 -1.13 -16.05
N HIS A 74 0.04 0.12 -15.74
CA HIS A 74 -1.37 0.54 -15.78
C HIS A 74 -1.88 0.64 -17.21
N LEU A 75 -1.05 1.11 -18.15
CA LEU A 75 -1.39 1.12 -19.58
C LEU A 75 -1.60 -0.30 -20.12
N GLY A 76 -0.78 -1.26 -19.68
CA GLY A 76 -0.95 -2.68 -20.02
C GLY A 76 -2.24 -3.27 -19.45
N GLU A 77 -2.55 -3.02 -18.19
CA GLU A 77 -3.82 -3.44 -17.57
C GLU A 77 -5.03 -2.79 -18.25
N GLU A 78 -4.93 -1.51 -18.62
CA GLU A 78 -5.96 -0.79 -19.38
C GLU A 78 -6.20 -1.40 -20.76
N ALA A 79 -5.13 -1.73 -21.50
CA ALA A 79 -5.24 -2.42 -22.78
C ALA A 79 -5.92 -3.79 -22.64
N LEU A 80 -5.60 -4.54 -21.58
CA LEU A 80 -6.24 -5.83 -21.29
C LEU A 80 -7.71 -5.66 -20.90
N ASN A 81 -8.06 -4.64 -20.12
CA ASN A 81 -9.44 -4.34 -19.76
C ASN A 81 -10.28 -4.02 -21.00
N LEU A 82 -9.76 -3.20 -21.91
CA LEU A 82 -10.43 -2.91 -23.19
C LEU A 82 -10.64 -4.17 -24.04
N LEU A 83 -9.66 -5.09 -24.04
CA LEU A 83 -9.83 -6.39 -24.69
C LEU A 83 -10.90 -7.25 -24.00
N PHE A 84 -10.90 -7.31 -22.66
CA PHE A 84 -11.90 -8.06 -21.92
C PHE A 84 -13.32 -7.53 -22.15
N GLU A 85 -13.49 -6.21 -22.12
CA GLU A 85 -14.76 -5.55 -22.45
C GLU A 85 -15.24 -5.92 -23.85
N LYS A 86 -14.35 -5.84 -24.84
CA LYS A 86 -14.67 -6.21 -26.24
C LYS A 86 -15.17 -7.65 -26.38
N TYR A 87 -14.64 -8.58 -25.59
CA TYR A 87 -15.02 -9.99 -25.63
C TYR A 87 -16.00 -10.42 -24.52
N GLY A 88 -16.55 -9.46 -23.75
CA GLY A 88 -17.55 -9.73 -22.71
C GLY A 88 -17.02 -10.40 -21.43
N TYR A 89 -15.70 -10.38 -21.21
CA TYR A 89 -15.10 -10.88 -19.97
C TYR A 89 -15.17 -9.81 -18.86
N LYS A 90 -15.59 -10.23 -17.66
CA LYS A 90 -15.58 -9.37 -16.47
C LYS A 90 -14.41 -9.73 -15.56
N LEU A 91 -13.57 -8.75 -15.25
CA LEU A 91 -12.50 -8.91 -14.28
C LEU A 91 -13.11 -9.10 -12.88
N LYS A 92 -12.82 -10.22 -12.22
CA LYS A 92 -13.20 -10.41 -10.81
C LYS A 92 -12.14 -9.73 -9.95
N GLN A 93 -12.52 -8.66 -9.25
CA GLN A 93 -11.66 -8.09 -8.21
C GLN A 93 -11.72 -9.03 -6.99
N GLN A 94 -10.56 -9.49 -6.54
CA GLN A 94 -10.40 -10.28 -5.31
C GLN A 94 -10.20 -9.36 -4.11
#